data_AF-A0A9W9VFJ0-F1
#
_entry.id   AF-A0A9W9VFJ0-F1
#
_cell.length_a   1.000
_cell.length_b   1.000
_cell.length_c   1.000
_cell.angle_alpha   90.00
_cell.angle_beta   90.00
_cell.angle_gamma   90.00
#
_symmetry.space_group_name_H-M   'P 1'
#
loop_
_entity.id
_entity.type
_entity.pdbx_description
1 polymer ?
#
loop_
_entity_poly.entity_id
_entity_poly.type
_entity_poly.pdbx_seq_one_letter_code
_entity_poly.pdbx_strand_id
1 'polypeptide(L)'
;MHRPAEWDRHDEIIMAWPSIENDAYADKGGSRDLADATRDISAIAEAVAEFEQVTLLVTPDRLQEAKKRFKHDAEEILIQPVHDYHKLDLWMRDMAPTFVFDGCHLDGVDYNFNGWGNKFPVNASESLASQVCDNMNLTRVSTWLVTEGGSLETDGEGTLLITDSSIINENRNPGKSQQQIEEELRRTLGITKIIWLRGVKGGDITDGHVDGLARFIAPGKVVISRPNTLDDRKFSKVFKDAHFILSNATDARGRRLEVVEMVEADLYSLGLDRRTLKDIESENEDYPSLSYVNWLLVNGGVIFPQFGDKKADAAALSIIRDLYKDRRVKTVRLDQLPFLGGGIHCSTQEVPA
;
A
#
# COMPACT_ATOMS: atom_id res chain seq x y z
N MET A 1 -13.67 -16.51 8.33
CA MET A 1 -12.85 -15.41 7.78
C MET A 1 -12.16 -15.84 6.51
N HIS A 2 -12.25 -15.00 5.49
CA HIS A 2 -11.66 -15.13 4.17
C HIS A 2 -11.35 -13.73 3.64
N ARG A 3 -10.08 -13.43 3.37
CA ARG A 3 -9.69 -12.22 2.64
C ARG A 3 -9.82 -12.46 1.14
N PRO A 4 -10.64 -11.67 0.41
CA PRO A 4 -10.74 -11.75 -1.04
C PRO A 4 -9.46 -11.23 -1.70
N ALA A 5 -9.30 -11.50 -2.99
CA ALA A 5 -8.22 -10.90 -3.76
C ALA A 5 -8.58 -9.46 -4.17
N GLU A 6 -7.58 -8.61 -4.42
CA GLU A 6 -7.82 -7.22 -4.85
C GLU A 6 -8.46 -7.12 -6.26
N TRP A 7 -8.45 -8.20 -7.05
CA TRP A 7 -9.15 -8.21 -8.34
C TRP A 7 -10.62 -8.58 -8.24
N ASP A 8 -11.10 -9.01 -7.06
CA ASP A 8 -12.51 -9.27 -6.80
C ASP A 8 -13.29 -7.95 -6.82
N ARG A 9 -14.62 -8.04 -6.73
CA ARG A 9 -15.49 -6.87 -6.89
C ARG A 9 -15.44 -6.00 -5.63
N HIS A 10 -15.39 -4.69 -5.83
CA HIS A 10 -15.40 -3.71 -4.73
C HIS A 10 -16.73 -2.95 -4.67
N ASP A 11 -17.10 -2.51 -3.47
CA ASP A 11 -18.15 -1.52 -3.25
C ASP A 11 -17.60 -0.10 -3.31
N GLU A 12 -16.43 0.14 -2.70
CA GLU A 12 -15.76 1.43 -2.66
C GLU A 12 -14.25 1.31 -2.36
N ILE A 13 -13.53 2.42 -2.53
CA ILE A 13 -12.15 2.60 -2.08
C ILE A 13 -12.10 3.66 -0.98
N ILE A 14 -11.47 3.32 0.14
CA ILE A 14 -11.19 4.27 1.22
C ILE A 14 -9.83 4.93 0.99
N MET A 15 -9.81 6.25 1.07
CA MET A 15 -8.61 7.10 0.96
C MET A 15 -8.64 8.15 2.07
N ALA A 16 -7.49 8.78 2.36
CA ALA A 16 -7.44 9.91 3.28
C ALA A 16 -6.67 11.09 2.67
N TRP A 17 -7.14 12.30 2.97
CA TRP A 17 -6.35 13.50 2.74
C TRP A 17 -5.35 13.74 3.87
N PRO A 18 -4.08 14.08 3.54
CA PRO A 18 -3.07 14.31 4.55
C PRO A 18 -3.48 15.46 5.47
N SER A 19 -3.37 15.30 6.80
CA SER A 19 -3.72 16.37 7.73
C SER A 19 -2.61 17.42 7.87
N ILE A 20 -2.98 18.60 8.36
CA ILE A 20 -2.04 19.70 8.63
C ILE A 20 -1.08 19.33 9.77
N GLU A 21 -1.57 18.61 10.79
CA GLU A 21 -0.82 18.29 12.01
C GLU A 21 0.05 17.03 11.89
N ASN A 22 0.04 16.35 10.74
CA ASN A 22 0.85 15.15 10.55
C ASN A 22 2.35 15.51 10.45
N ASP A 23 3.17 14.78 11.22
CA ASP A 23 4.60 15.04 11.39
C ASP A 23 5.41 14.93 10.08
N ALA A 24 4.91 14.18 9.09
CA ALA A 24 5.55 14.07 7.77
C ALA A 24 5.58 15.39 7.01
N TYR A 25 4.65 16.30 7.30
CA TYR A 25 4.48 17.60 6.63
C TYR A 25 4.71 18.79 7.58
N ALA A 26 4.54 18.60 8.89
CA ALA A 26 4.49 19.69 9.85
C ALA A 26 5.85 20.37 10.16
N ASP A 27 7.01 19.73 9.91
CA ASP A 27 8.26 20.21 10.54
C ASP A 27 9.59 20.02 9.76
N LYS A 28 9.63 20.21 8.43
CA LYS A 28 10.92 20.33 7.71
C LYS A 28 10.89 21.40 6.62
N GLY A 29 11.71 22.44 6.80
CA GLY A 29 11.87 23.59 5.90
C GLY A 29 12.22 23.25 4.45
N GLY A 30 11.19 22.88 3.66
CA GLY A 30 11.12 23.16 2.23
C GLY A 30 11.13 21.98 1.25
N SER A 31 11.03 20.71 1.65
CA SER A 31 11.08 19.57 0.67
C SER A 31 9.91 18.58 0.69
N ARG A 32 8.97 18.63 1.64
CA ARG A 32 7.82 17.71 1.70
C ARG A 32 6.54 18.52 1.88
N ASP A 33 6.01 19.01 0.78
CA ASP A 33 4.88 19.95 0.80
C ASP A 33 3.55 19.19 0.95
N LEU A 34 2.80 19.53 2.00
CA LEU A 34 1.42 19.10 2.19
C LEU A 34 0.57 19.35 0.93
N ALA A 35 0.82 20.45 0.21
CA ALA A 35 0.14 20.79 -1.02
C ALA A 35 0.44 19.79 -2.14
N ASP A 36 1.68 19.33 -2.26
CA ASP A 36 2.09 18.36 -3.27
C ASP A 36 1.52 16.96 -2.95
N ALA A 37 1.57 16.54 -1.68
CA ALA A 37 0.93 15.30 -1.23
C ALA A 37 -0.59 15.34 -1.45
N THR A 38 -1.22 16.48 -1.15
CA THR A 38 -2.66 16.70 -1.41
C THR A 38 -2.96 16.62 -2.91
N ARG A 39 -2.10 17.17 -3.77
CA ARG A 39 -2.27 17.11 -5.23
C ARG A 39 -2.27 15.66 -5.72
N ASP A 40 -1.26 14.88 -5.33
CA ASP A 40 -1.13 13.48 -5.72
C ASP A 40 -2.33 12.67 -5.25
N ILE A 41 -2.71 12.76 -3.96
CA ILE A 41 -3.90 12.07 -3.43
C ILE A 41 -5.19 12.49 -4.15
N SER A 42 -5.34 13.77 -4.47
CA SER A 42 -6.50 14.25 -5.24
C SER A 42 -6.55 13.63 -6.62
N ALA A 43 -5.41 13.53 -7.31
CA ALA A 43 -5.33 12.93 -8.63
C ALA A 43 -5.61 11.43 -8.61
N ILE A 44 -5.20 10.73 -7.54
CA ILE A 44 -5.55 9.33 -7.33
C ILE A 44 -7.05 9.16 -7.08
N ALA A 45 -7.64 9.96 -6.18
CA ALA A 45 -9.06 9.90 -5.87
C ALA A 45 -9.93 10.15 -7.12
N GLU A 46 -9.60 11.16 -7.93
CA GLU A 46 -10.27 11.42 -9.21
C GLU A 46 -10.09 10.27 -10.20
N ALA A 47 -8.93 9.63 -10.24
CA ALA A 47 -8.68 8.49 -11.11
C ALA A 47 -9.50 7.26 -10.69
N VAL A 48 -9.66 7.01 -9.39
CA VAL A 48 -10.50 5.93 -8.84
C VAL A 48 -11.98 6.20 -9.09
N ALA A 49 -12.43 7.46 -8.91
CA ALA A 49 -13.80 7.90 -9.11
C ALA A 49 -14.33 7.66 -10.54
N GLU A 50 -13.45 7.48 -11.54
CA GLU A 50 -13.86 7.05 -12.88
C GLU A 50 -14.32 5.58 -12.98
N PHE A 51 -14.18 4.80 -11.91
CA PHE A 51 -14.45 3.35 -11.87
C PHE A 51 -15.41 2.95 -10.75
N GLU A 52 -15.20 3.48 -9.55
CA GLU A 52 -15.99 3.14 -8.35
C GLU A 52 -15.97 4.26 -7.32
N GLN A 53 -16.85 4.17 -6.32
CA GLN A 53 -16.99 5.19 -5.29
C GLN A 53 -15.74 5.30 -4.42
N VAL A 54 -15.40 6.53 -4.03
CA VAL A 54 -14.31 6.84 -3.11
C VAL A 54 -14.89 7.42 -1.83
N THR A 55 -14.58 6.80 -0.69
CA THR A 55 -14.75 7.43 0.62
C THR A 55 -13.45 8.11 1.01
N LEU A 56 -13.47 9.44 1.04
CA LEU A 56 -12.32 10.27 1.33
C LEU A 56 -12.39 10.82 2.76
N LEU A 57 -11.55 10.27 3.62
CA LEU A 57 -11.41 10.69 5.01
C LEU A 57 -10.61 11.99 5.12
N VAL A 58 -11.13 12.97 5.86
CA VAL A 58 -10.52 14.30 5.98
C VAL A 58 -10.64 14.79 7.42
N THR A 59 -9.62 15.48 7.94
CA THR A 59 -9.74 16.14 9.25
C THR A 59 -10.69 17.36 9.18
N PRO A 60 -11.36 17.75 10.28
CA PRO A 60 -12.40 18.78 10.23
C PRO A 60 -11.90 20.16 9.76
N ASP A 61 -10.64 20.49 10.02
CA ASP A 61 -9.96 21.72 9.59
C ASP A 61 -9.76 21.79 8.07
N ARG A 62 -9.63 20.64 7.39
CA ARG A 62 -9.48 20.56 5.92
C ARG A 62 -10.79 20.25 5.17
N LEU A 63 -11.89 20.03 5.88
CA LEU A 63 -13.17 19.60 5.29
C LEU A 63 -13.70 20.56 4.21
N GLN A 64 -13.63 21.87 4.44
CA GLN A 64 -14.12 22.86 3.46
C GLN A 64 -13.24 22.94 2.21
N GLU A 65 -11.92 22.75 2.39
CA GLU A 65 -10.97 22.70 1.29
C GLU A 65 -11.26 21.49 0.39
N ALA A 66 -11.42 20.31 0.97
CA ALA A 66 -11.78 19.09 0.24
C ALA A 66 -13.10 19.23 -0.51
N LYS A 67 -14.15 19.74 0.15
CA LYS A 67 -15.46 19.97 -0.49
C LYS A 67 -15.38 20.91 -1.68
N LYS A 68 -14.53 21.94 -1.59
CA LYS A 68 -14.29 22.85 -2.72
C LYS A 68 -13.53 22.17 -3.85
N ARG A 69 -12.55 21.31 -3.53
CA ARG A 69 -11.71 20.60 -4.51
C ARG A 69 -12.48 19.58 -5.35
N PHE A 70 -13.38 18.83 -4.74
CA PHE A 70 -14.15 17.75 -5.40
C PHE A 70 -15.61 18.10 -5.66
N LYS A 71 -15.96 19.39 -5.69
CA LYS A 71 -17.34 19.85 -5.93
C LYS A 71 -17.97 19.32 -7.23
N HIS A 72 -17.16 18.90 -8.20
CA HIS A 72 -17.60 18.40 -9.50
C HIS A 72 -17.68 16.88 -9.56
N ASP A 73 -17.16 16.19 -8.54
CA ASP A 73 -17.04 14.74 -8.42
C ASP A 73 -17.77 14.27 -7.14
N ALA A 74 -18.74 15.05 -6.66
CA ALA A 74 -19.34 14.87 -5.34
C ALA A 74 -20.29 13.66 -5.25
N GLU A 75 -20.67 13.06 -6.38
CA GLU A 75 -21.45 11.82 -6.41
C GLU A 75 -20.54 10.59 -6.29
N GLU A 76 -19.31 10.69 -6.77
CA GLU A 76 -18.31 9.62 -6.80
C GLU A 76 -17.33 9.69 -5.62
N ILE A 77 -17.03 10.89 -5.11
CA ILE A 77 -16.09 11.14 -4.00
C ILE A 77 -16.86 11.65 -2.78
N LEU A 78 -17.14 10.73 -1.85
CA LEU A 78 -17.80 10.99 -0.58
C LEU A 78 -16.79 11.49 0.45
N ILE A 79 -16.90 12.76 0.83
CA ILE A 79 -16.00 13.36 1.82
C ILE A 79 -16.54 13.15 3.23
N GLN A 80 -15.80 12.42 4.05
CA GLN A 80 -16.17 12.09 5.42
C GLN A 80 -15.19 12.69 6.44
N PRO A 81 -15.68 13.51 7.39
CA PRO A 81 -14.83 14.03 8.45
C PRO A 81 -14.45 12.92 9.44
N VAL A 82 -13.18 12.87 9.82
CA VAL A 82 -12.70 12.02 10.92
C VAL A 82 -12.51 12.90 12.15
N HIS A 83 -13.20 12.56 13.24
CA HIS A 83 -13.11 13.29 14.50
C HIS A 83 -12.09 12.65 15.44
N ASP A 84 -11.48 13.46 16.30
CA ASP A 84 -10.53 13.00 17.33
C ASP A 84 -9.33 12.20 16.79
N TYR A 85 -8.96 12.43 15.53
CA TYR A 85 -7.77 11.87 14.86
C TYR A 85 -7.01 12.98 14.12
N HIS A 86 -6.26 13.79 14.86
CA HIS A 86 -5.68 15.04 14.35
C HIS A 86 -4.51 14.81 13.38
N LYS A 87 -3.72 13.77 13.60
CA LYS A 87 -2.56 13.41 12.76
C LYS A 87 -2.91 12.41 11.66
N LEU A 88 -4.10 12.53 11.06
CA LEU A 88 -4.54 11.65 9.98
C LEU A 88 -3.49 11.60 8.86
N ASP A 89 -2.92 10.42 8.68
CA ASP A 89 -2.02 10.14 7.58
C ASP A 89 -2.79 9.65 6.35
N LEU A 90 -2.14 9.67 5.19
CA LEU A 90 -2.75 9.29 3.92
C LEU A 90 -2.71 7.78 3.62
N TRP A 91 -1.98 6.99 4.42
CA TRP A 91 -1.66 5.59 4.14
C TRP A 91 -2.78 4.62 4.56
N MET A 92 -3.94 4.72 3.90
CA MET A 92 -5.13 3.92 4.25
C MET A 92 -4.92 2.42 4.12
N ARG A 93 -4.04 1.96 3.23
CA ARG A 93 -3.67 0.55 3.13
C ARG A 93 -3.21 -0.03 4.47
N ASP A 94 -2.56 0.80 5.29
CA ASP A 94 -1.93 0.37 6.53
C ASP A 94 -2.77 0.68 7.77
N MET A 95 -3.54 1.76 7.72
CA MET A 95 -4.27 2.30 8.87
C MET A 95 -5.75 1.91 8.91
N ALA A 96 -6.36 1.71 7.74
CA ALA A 96 -7.76 1.29 7.64
C ALA A 96 -7.87 -0.22 7.95
N PRO A 97 -9.07 -0.73 8.26
CA PRO A 97 -9.22 -2.14 8.58
C PRO A 97 -8.93 -2.98 7.33
N THR A 98 -8.35 -4.16 7.54
CA THR A 98 -8.31 -5.17 6.48
C THR A 98 -9.65 -5.89 6.45
N PHE A 99 -10.36 -5.78 5.33
CA PHE A 99 -11.68 -6.37 5.18
C PHE A 99 -11.62 -7.87 4.88
N VAL A 100 -12.49 -8.63 5.53
CA VAL A 100 -12.62 -10.09 5.36
C VAL A 100 -14.07 -10.52 5.43
N PHE A 101 -14.41 -11.61 4.76
CA PHE A 101 -15.73 -12.22 4.88
C PHE A 101 -15.75 -13.31 5.96
N ASP A 102 -16.72 -13.24 6.86
CA ASP A 102 -17.14 -14.37 7.69
C ASP A 102 -18.48 -14.92 7.20
N GLY A 103 -18.41 -15.97 6.37
CA GLY A 103 -19.57 -16.44 5.61
C GLY A 103 -19.98 -15.40 4.57
N CYS A 104 -21.12 -14.74 4.78
CA CYS A 104 -21.64 -13.68 3.90
C CYS A 104 -21.58 -12.29 4.58
N HIS A 105 -20.98 -12.19 5.76
CA HIS A 105 -20.85 -10.93 6.49
C HIS A 105 -19.47 -10.34 6.24
N LEU A 106 -19.43 -9.04 5.92
CA LEU A 106 -18.19 -8.28 5.84
C LEU A 106 -17.79 -7.81 7.24
N ASP A 107 -16.57 -8.14 7.63
CA ASP A 107 -15.95 -7.74 8.89
C ASP A 107 -14.65 -6.97 8.62
N GLY A 108 -14.23 -6.12 9.56
CA GLY A 108 -12.97 -5.39 9.49
C GLY A 108 -11.97 -5.85 10.55
N VAL A 109 -10.79 -6.31 10.12
CA VAL A 109 -9.70 -6.69 11.02
C VAL A 109 -8.88 -5.45 11.38
N ASP A 110 -8.79 -5.17 12.68
CA ASP A 110 -7.95 -4.11 13.25
C ASP A 110 -6.61 -4.69 13.70
N TYR A 111 -5.56 -4.43 12.91
CA TYR A 111 -4.19 -4.94 13.12
C TYR A 111 -3.32 -4.06 14.02
N ASN A 112 -3.93 -3.20 14.86
CA ASN A 112 -3.21 -2.40 15.85
C ASN A 112 -2.07 -1.55 15.25
N PHE A 113 -2.35 -0.83 14.17
CA PHE A 113 -1.37 0.03 13.50
C PHE A 113 -0.60 0.90 14.52
N ASN A 114 0.73 0.93 14.42
CA ASN A 114 1.60 1.61 15.39
C ASN A 114 2.55 2.63 14.75
N GLY A 115 2.29 3.06 13.52
CA GLY A 115 3.18 4.00 12.82
C GLY A 115 4.48 3.36 12.35
N TRP A 116 4.36 2.20 11.70
CA TRP A 116 5.46 1.39 11.17
C TRP A 116 6.61 1.14 12.16
N GLY A 117 6.27 0.63 13.34
CA GLY A 117 7.22 0.35 14.41
C GLY A 117 7.56 1.59 15.23
N ASN A 118 6.57 2.45 15.47
CA ASN A 118 6.69 3.73 16.18
C ASN A 118 7.66 4.73 15.54
N LYS A 119 7.89 4.63 14.22
CA LYS A 119 8.61 5.68 13.48
C LYS A 119 7.77 6.95 13.38
N PHE A 120 6.45 6.79 13.24
CA PHE A 120 5.44 7.84 13.32
C PHE A 120 4.37 7.43 14.35
N PRO A 121 4.70 7.50 15.66
CA PRO A 121 3.89 6.89 16.69
C PRO A 121 2.46 7.44 16.68
N VAL A 122 1.49 6.53 16.63
CA VAL A 122 0.07 6.82 16.81
C VAL A 122 -0.33 6.50 18.25
N ASN A 123 -1.30 7.25 18.78
CA ASN A 123 -1.81 6.99 20.11
C ASN A 123 -2.57 5.66 20.12
N ALA A 124 -2.31 4.80 21.10
CA ALA A 124 -2.97 3.49 21.19
C ALA A 124 -4.50 3.59 21.37
N SER A 125 -5.03 4.74 21.82
CA SER A 125 -6.48 4.98 21.87
C SER A 125 -7.07 5.44 20.53
N GLU A 126 -6.24 5.78 19.54
CA GLU A 126 -6.63 6.29 18.23
C GLU A 126 -6.51 5.17 17.18
N SER A 127 -7.54 4.30 17.09
CA SER A 127 -7.64 3.30 16.01
C SER A 127 -8.55 3.83 14.90
N LEU A 128 -7.94 4.20 13.76
CA LEU A 128 -8.69 4.57 12.56
C LEU A 128 -9.53 3.38 12.06
N ALA A 129 -8.99 2.17 12.11
CA ALA A 129 -9.69 0.94 11.79
C ALA A 129 -10.98 0.77 12.60
N SER A 130 -10.95 1.05 13.91
CA SER A 130 -12.15 1.02 14.74
C SER A 130 -13.19 2.05 14.29
N GLN A 131 -12.77 3.31 14.03
CA GLN A 131 -13.71 4.34 13.58
C GLN A 131 -14.35 3.98 12.23
N VAL A 132 -13.57 3.43 11.29
CA VAL A 132 -14.08 2.96 9.99
C VAL A 132 -15.09 1.83 10.18
N CYS A 133 -14.77 0.80 10.98
CA CYS A 133 -15.72 -0.28 11.27
C CYS A 133 -17.02 0.24 11.92
N ASP A 134 -16.93 1.15 12.87
CA ASP A 134 -18.11 1.73 13.54
C ASP A 134 -18.98 2.53 12.56
N ASN A 135 -18.36 3.33 11.70
CA ASN A 135 -19.06 4.13 10.69
C ASN A 135 -19.76 3.27 9.63
N MET A 136 -19.15 2.15 9.26
CA MET A 136 -19.70 1.19 8.29
C MET A 136 -20.60 0.13 8.95
N ASN A 137 -20.77 0.17 10.28
CA ASN A 137 -21.53 -0.81 11.06
C ASN A 137 -21.05 -2.27 10.84
N LEU A 138 -19.73 -2.47 10.82
CA LEU A 138 -19.08 -3.76 10.63
C LEU A 138 -18.62 -4.36 11.96
N THR A 139 -18.54 -5.69 12.03
CA THR A 139 -17.88 -6.33 13.18
C THR A 139 -16.39 -6.04 13.13
N ARG A 140 -15.84 -5.44 14.21
CA ARG A 140 -14.39 -5.28 14.37
C ARG A 140 -13.75 -6.56 14.90
N VAL A 141 -12.92 -7.20 14.11
CA VAL A 141 -12.12 -8.36 14.51
C VAL A 141 -10.83 -7.87 15.15
N SER A 142 -10.70 -8.07 16.46
CA SER A 142 -9.47 -7.74 17.18
C SER A 142 -8.40 -8.83 17.04
N THR A 143 -7.14 -8.43 17.10
CA THR A 143 -5.98 -9.32 17.13
C THR A 143 -4.92 -8.76 18.07
N TRP A 144 -3.96 -9.59 18.49
CA TRP A 144 -2.74 -9.13 19.16
C TRP A 144 -1.64 -8.75 18.17
N LEU A 145 -1.78 -9.14 16.90
CA LEU A 145 -0.79 -8.93 15.86
C LEU A 145 -0.73 -7.43 15.54
N VAL A 146 0.47 -6.89 15.51
CA VAL A 146 0.77 -5.59 14.93
C VAL A 146 1.26 -5.83 13.51
N THR A 147 0.49 -5.38 12.52
CA THR A 147 0.89 -5.39 11.11
C THR A 147 0.07 -4.36 10.35
N GLU A 148 0.30 -4.26 9.05
CA GLU A 148 -0.32 -3.29 8.16
C GLU A 148 -0.80 -3.99 6.89
N GLY A 149 -1.84 -3.47 6.23
CA GLY A 149 -2.35 -4.09 5.01
C GLY A 149 -1.31 -4.16 3.89
N GLY A 150 -0.36 -3.21 3.80
CA GLY A 150 0.73 -3.22 2.80
C GLY A 150 1.73 -4.36 3.03
N SER A 151 1.76 -4.93 4.24
CA SER A 151 2.52 -6.14 4.56
C SER A 151 1.84 -7.43 4.10
N LEU A 152 0.59 -7.38 3.64
CA LEU A 152 -0.29 -8.55 3.44
C LEU A 152 -0.81 -8.63 1.99
N GLU A 153 -0.21 -9.49 1.17
CA GLU A 153 -0.61 -9.68 -0.23
C GLU A 153 -1.20 -11.08 -0.43
N THR A 154 -2.47 -11.18 -0.85
CA THR A 154 -3.17 -12.48 -0.99
C THR A 154 -3.70 -12.72 -2.40
N ASP A 155 -3.77 -13.99 -2.78
CA ASP A 155 -4.36 -14.44 -4.05
C ASP A 155 -5.87 -14.73 -3.96
N GLY A 156 -6.50 -14.51 -2.79
CA GLY A 156 -7.90 -14.87 -2.54
C GLY A 156 -8.19 -16.38 -2.51
N GLU A 157 -7.20 -17.24 -2.72
CA GLU A 157 -7.36 -18.71 -2.71
C GLU A 157 -6.56 -19.38 -1.58
N GLY A 158 -6.22 -18.60 -0.56
CA GLY A 158 -5.59 -19.05 0.68
C GLY A 158 -4.07 -18.94 0.69
N THR A 159 -3.45 -18.27 -0.28
CA THR A 159 -2.02 -17.97 -0.28
C THR A 159 -1.78 -16.54 0.17
N LEU A 160 -0.73 -16.34 0.97
CA LEU A 160 -0.27 -15.04 1.43
C LEU A 160 1.22 -14.87 1.09
N LEU A 161 1.59 -13.77 0.46
CA LEU A 161 2.96 -13.28 0.39
C LEU A 161 3.17 -12.26 1.51
N ILE A 162 4.25 -12.41 2.26
CA ILE A 162 4.68 -11.44 3.28
C ILE A 162 6.20 -11.40 3.32
N THR A 163 6.75 -10.30 3.84
CA THR A 163 8.18 -10.20 4.16
C THR A 163 8.42 -10.47 5.64
N ASP A 164 9.54 -11.12 5.95
CA ASP A 164 9.94 -11.37 7.34
C ASP A 164 10.26 -10.08 8.11
N SER A 165 10.84 -9.09 7.45
CA SER A 165 11.31 -7.84 8.06
C SER A 165 10.20 -6.89 8.49
N SER A 166 9.03 -6.96 7.85
CA SER A 166 7.87 -6.13 8.20
C SER A 166 7.01 -6.75 9.31
N ILE A 167 6.97 -8.08 9.42
CA ILE A 167 6.11 -8.78 10.39
C ILE A 167 6.89 -9.38 11.57
N ILE A 168 7.99 -10.08 11.32
CA ILE A 168 8.86 -10.67 12.35
C ILE A 168 9.94 -9.65 12.75
N ASN A 169 9.46 -8.56 13.35
CA ASN A 169 10.26 -7.43 13.77
C ASN A 169 9.95 -7.09 15.23
N GLU A 170 10.99 -6.81 16.02
CA GLU A 170 10.84 -6.45 17.44
C GLU A 170 10.06 -5.13 17.60
N ASN A 171 10.06 -4.27 16.58
CA ASN A 171 9.26 -3.05 16.57
C ASN A 171 7.77 -3.28 16.22
N ARG A 172 7.39 -4.50 15.79
CA ARG A 172 6.00 -4.90 15.56
C ARG A 172 5.51 -5.90 16.59
N ASN A 173 6.12 -7.08 16.62
CA ASN A 173 5.63 -8.26 17.35
C ASN A 173 6.73 -8.83 18.26
N PRO A 174 7.18 -8.08 19.29
CA PRO A 174 8.31 -8.49 20.13
C PRO A 174 8.03 -9.81 20.85
N GLY A 175 9.00 -10.73 20.82
CA GLY A 175 8.93 -12.04 21.48
C GLY A 175 7.93 -13.04 20.87
N LYS A 176 7.32 -12.75 19.71
CA LYS A 176 6.40 -13.65 19.02
C LYS A 176 7.15 -14.54 18.04
N SER A 177 6.84 -15.83 18.04
CA SER A 177 7.42 -16.77 17.09
C SER A 177 6.75 -16.65 15.72
N GLN A 178 7.47 -17.05 14.67
CA GLN A 178 6.91 -17.18 13.33
C GLN A 178 5.62 -18.02 13.35
N GLN A 179 5.62 -19.17 14.04
CA GLN A 179 4.45 -20.04 14.12
C GLN A 179 3.22 -19.32 14.71
N GLN A 180 3.40 -18.56 15.80
CA GLN A 180 2.30 -17.81 16.42
C GLN A 180 1.71 -16.76 15.47
N ILE A 181 2.59 -16.06 14.74
CA ILE A 181 2.19 -15.09 13.73
C ILE A 181 1.41 -15.78 12.61
N GLU A 182 1.91 -16.91 12.09
CA GLU A 182 1.22 -17.65 11.04
C GLU A 182 -0.16 -18.17 11.51
N GLU A 183 -0.28 -18.67 12.74
CA GLU A 183 -1.56 -19.10 13.32
C GLU A 183 -2.57 -17.95 13.41
N GLU A 184 -2.11 -16.75 13.79
CA GLU A 184 -2.97 -15.58 13.88
C GLU A 184 -3.38 -15.03 12.51
N LEU A 185 -2.48 -15.06 11.52
CA LEU A 185 -2.80 -14.73 10.13
C LEU A 185 -3.79 -15.74 9.52
N ARG A 186 -3.67 -17.05 9.82
CA ARG A 186 -4.68 -18.06 9.44
C ARG A 186 -6.05 -17.73 10.02
N ARG A 187 -6.09 -17.35 11.31
CA ARG A 187 -7.34 -17.01 12.01
C ARG A 187 -8.00 -15.76 11.42
N THR A 188 -7.22 -14.72 11.14
CA THR A 188 -7.73 -13.40 10.74
C THR A 188 -7.98 -13.27 9.25
N LEU A 189 -7.24 -13.98 8.39
CA LEU A 189 -7.35 -13.86 6.93
C LEU A 189 -7.94 -15.08 6.24
N GLY A 190 -8.02 -16.23 6.92
CA GLY A 190 -8.46 -17.49 6.29
C GLY A 190 -7.42 -18.12 5.35
N ILE A 191 -6.17 -17.71 5.45
CA ILE A 191 -5.08 -18.24 4.63
C ILE A 191 -4.72 -19.66 5.07
N THR A 192 -4.12 -20.44 4.17
CA THR A 192 -3.65 -21.80 4.46
C THR A 192 -2.16 -21.98 4.16
N LYS A 193 -1.60 -21.14 3.29
CA LYS A 193 -0.18 -21.14 2.93
C LYS A 193 0.40 -19.74 2.96
N ILE A 194 1.61 -19.63 3.50
CA ILE A 194 2.38 -18.39 3.56
C ILE A 194 3.69 -18.61 2.82
N ILE A 195 4.03 -17.68 1.93
CA ILE A 195 5.32 -17.61 1.24
C ILE A 195 6.08 -16.43 1.85
N TRP A 196 7.11 -16.75 2.62
CA TRP A 196 7.97 -15.77 3.29
C TRP A 196 9.05 -15.26 2.35
N LEU A 197 9.00 -13.97 2.03
CA LEU A 197 10.05 -13.25 1.34
C LEU A 197 11.01 -12.61 2.35
N ARG A 198 12.23 -12.29 1.90
CA ARG A 198 13.22 -11.58 2.71
C ARG A 198 13.13 -10.09 2.42
N GLY A 199 12.94 -9.28 3.45
CA GLY A 199 13.05 -7.82 3.33
C GLY A 199 14.23 -7.26 4.12
N VAL A 200 14.21 -5.95 4.40
CA VAL A 200 15.29 -5.26 5.10
C VAL A 200 14.73 -4.45 6.25
N LYS A 201 15.05 -4.85 7.48
CA LYS A 201 14.71 -4.09 8.70
C LYS A 201 15.42 -2.74 8.66
N GLY A 202 14.68 -1.65 8.86
CA GLY A 202 15.16 -0.28 8.71
C GLY A 202 15.65 0.06 7.30
N GLY A 203 15.28 -0.74 6.29
CA GLY A 203 15.65 -0.48 4.90
C GLY A 203 14.89 0.71 4.29
N ASP A 204 13.65 0.88 4.75
CA ASP A 204 12.71 1.96 4.47
C ASP A 204 11.78 2.16 5.71
N ILE A 205 10.84 3.10 5.61
CA ILE A 205 9.87 3.40 6.68
C ILE A 205 9.04 2.18 7.09
N THR A 206 8.71 1.29 6.17
CA THR A 206 7.82 0.15 6.37
C THR A 206 8.52 -1.10 6.91
N ASP A 207 9.85 -1.11 6.90
CA ASP A 207 10.69 -2.30 7.08
C ASP A 207 10.51 -3.33 5.96
N GLY A 208 10.24 -2.87 4.73
CA GLY A 208 10.14 -3.69 3.51
C GLY A 208 8.78 -4.36 3.34
N HIS A 209 7.70 -3.60 3.23
CA HIS A 209 6.38 -4.10 2.86
C HIS A 209 6.40 -4.90 1.55
N VAL A 210 5.51 -5.91 1.48
CA VAL A 210 5.45 -6.79 0.31
C VAL A 210 4.82 -6.09 -0.89
N ASP A 211 3.92 -5.13 -0.68
CA ASP A 211 3.23 -4.42 -1.76
C ASP A 211 4.13 -3.48 -2.59
N GLY A 212 5.30 -3.13 -2.08
CA GLY A 212 6.38 -2.46 -2.83
C GLY A 212 7.30 -3.44 -3.59
N LEU A 213 7.26 -4.73 -3.22
CA LEU A 213 8.16 -5.77 -3.73
C LEU A 213 7.49 -6.74 -4.70
N ALA A 214 6.33 -7.31 -4.36
CA ALA A 214 5.66 -8.30 -5.18
C ALA A 214 4.14 -8.29 -4.95
N ARG A 215 3.39 -8.44 -6.04
CA ARG A 215 1.91 -8.48 -6.03
C ARG A 215 1.41 -9.70 -6.79
N PHE A 216 0.34 -10.32 -6.31
CA PHE A 216 -0.42 -11.24 -7.14
C PHE A 216 -1.16 -10.47 -8.23
N ILE A 217 -1.27 -11.08 -9.40
CA ILE A 217 -2.05 -10.54 -10.53
C ILE A 217 -3.09 -11.52 -11.05
N ALA A 218 -2.98 -12.78 -10.63
CA ALA A 218 -3.96 -13.83 -10.77
C ALA A 218 -3.54 -14.99 -9.84
N PRO A 219 -4.42 -15.95 -9.54
CA PRO A 219 -4.03 -17.16 -8.83
C PRO A 219 -2.87 -17.87 -9.53
N GLY A 220 -1.77 -18.09 -8.81
CA GLY A 220 -0.55 -18.70 -9.34
C GLY A 220 0.34 -17.79 -10.20
N LYS A 221 0.10 -16.47 -10.22
CA LYS A 221 0.91 -15.52 -11.00
C LYS A 221 1.19 -14.24 -10.23
N VAL A 222 2.46 -13.84 -10.22
CA VAL A 222 2.96 -12.67 -9.47
C VAL A 222 3.78 -11.75 -10.36
N VAL A 223 3.76 -10.46 -10.03
CA VAL A 223 4.72 -9.48 -10.54
C VAL A 223 5.67 -9.12 -9.40
N ILE A 224 6.95 -8.97 -9.70
CA ILE A 224 7.98 -8.53 -8.75
C ILE A 224 8.63 -7.23 -9.22
N SER A 225 8.80 -6.28 -8.30
CA SER A 225 9.54 -5.05 -8.50
C SER A 225 11.02 -5.35 -8.63
N ARG A 226 11.61 -4.94 -9.75
CA ARG A 226 13.01 -5.14 -10.06
C ARG A 226 13.73 -3.79 -10.02
N PRO A 227 14.75 -3.63 -9.16
CA PRO A 227 15.58 -2.43 -9.18
C PRO A 227 16.13 -2.13 -10.56
N ASN A 228 16.13 -0.86 -10.94
CA ASN A 228 16.57 -0.41 -12.26
C ASN A 228 17.99 -0.92 -12.60
N THR A 229 18.88 -0.89 -11.61
CA THR A 229 20.23 -1.45 -11.68
C THR A 229 20.37 -2.59 -10.68
N LEU A 230 20.86 -3.75 -11.15
CA LEU A 230 21.22 -4.87 -10.28
C LEU A 230 22.70 -4.82 -9.91
N ASP A 231 22.96 -4.69 -8.61
CA ASP A 231 24.29 -4.59 -8.02
C ASP A 231 24.36 -5.34 -6.67
N ASP A 232 25.30 -4.94 -5.81
CA ASP A 232 25.52 -5.54 -4.48
C ASP A 232 24.82 -4.81 -3.34
N ARG A 233 24.00 -3.78 -3.62
CA ARG A 233 23.22 -3.04 -2.63
C ARG A 233 22.05 -3.87 -2.08
N LYS A 234 21.48 -3.41 -0.98
CA LYS A 234 20.45 -4.12 -0.20
C LYS A 234 19.22 -4.52 -1.03
N PHE A 235 18.67 -3.61 -1.82
CA PHE A 235 17.46 -3.88 -2.62
C PHE A 235 17.71 -4.82 -3.81
N SER A 236 18.89 -4.78 -4.44
CA SER A 236 19.30 -5.76 -5.46
C SER A 236 19.35 -7.19 -4.90
N LYS A 237 19.75 -7.36 -3.63
CA LYS A 237 19.78 -8.66 -2.95
C LYS A 237 18.37 -9.13 -2.59
N VAL A 238 17.53 -8.26 -2.04
CA VAL A 238 16.10 -8.53 -1.76
C VAL A 238 15.39 -9.03 -3.01
N PHE A 239 15.55 -8.33 -4.13
CA PHE A 239 14.97 -8.73 -5.41
C PHE A 239 15.43 -10.13 -5.84
N LYS A 240 16.75 -10.40 -5.80
CA LYS A 240 17.30 -11.72 -6.20
C LYS A 240 16.75 -12.85 -5.33
N ASP A 241 16.67 -12.64 -4.02
CA ASP A 241 16.14 -13.62 -3.07
C ASP A 241 14.64 -13.84 -3.28
N ALA A 242 13.86 -12.78 -3.40
CA ALA A 242 12.42 -12.86 -3.65
C ALA A 242 12.11 -13.52 -4.99
N HIS A 243 12.83 -13.16 -6.06
CA HIS A 243 12.71 -13.79 -7.37
C HIS A 243 13.01 -15.30 -7.28
N PHE A 244 14.07 -15.70 -6.59
CA PHE A 244 14.42 -17.11 -6.38
C PHE A 244 13.34 -17.86 -5.60
N ILE A 245 12.84 -17.29 -4.51
CA ILE A 245 11.78 -17.90 -3.68
C ILE A 245 10.51 -18.07 -4.50
N LEU A 246 10.03 -17.00 -5.14
CA LEU A 246 8.79 -17.02 -5.91
C LEU A 246 8.87 -18.00 -7.08
N SER A 247 9.98 -18.03 -7.82
CA SER A 247 10.19 -18.95 -8.95
C SER A 247 10.19 -20.43 -8.55
N ASN A 248 10.48 -20.74 -7.28
CA ASN A 248 10.50 -22.10 -6.75
C ASN A 248 9.28 -22.42 -5.87
N ALA A 249 8.41 -21.43 -5.61
CA ALA A 249 7.25 -21.60 -4.76
C ALA A 249 6.06 -22.22 -5.52
N THR A 250 5.13 -22.71 -4.72
CA THR A 250 3.78 -23.06 -5.16
C THR A 250 2.79 -22.31 -4.29
N ASP A 251 1.60 -22.05 -4.79
CA ASP A 251 0.52 -21.46 -4.00
C ASP A 251 -0.24 -22.51 -3.16
N ALA A 252 -1.28 -22.10 -2.45
CA ALA A 252 -2.11 -22.95 -1.60
C ALA A 252 -2.84 -24.07 -2.37
N ARG A 253 -3.04 -23.89 -3.68
CA ARG A 253 -3.68 -24.86 -4.57
C ARG A 253 -2.66 -25.74 -5.31
N GLY A 254 -1.37 -25.57 -5.02
CA GLY A 254 -0.29 -26.37 -5.59
C GLY A 254 0.17 -25.93 -6.98
N ARG A 255 -0.28 -24.78 -7.50
CA ARG A 255 0.21 -24.23 -8.77
C ARG A 255 1.59 -23.64 -8.55
N ARG A 256 2.51 -23.85 -9.49
CA ARG A 256 3.79 -23.12 -9.49
C ARG A 256 3.54 -21.67 -9.86
N LEU A 257 4.24 -20.75 -9.20
CA LEU A 257 4.11 -19.33 -9.50
C LEU A 257 4.79 -18.99 -10.83
N GLU A 258 4.05 -18.34 -11.73
CA GLU A 258 4.63 -17.57 -12.83
C GLU A 258 5.06 -16.20 -12.31
N VAL A 259 6.32 -15.83 -12.56
CA VAL A 259 6.91 -14.57 -12.07
C VAL A 259 7.18 -13.64 -13.24
N VAL A 260 6.63 -12.42 -13.17
CA VAL A 260 6.87 -11.34 -14.13
C VAL A 260 7.68 -10.25 -13.47
N GLU A 261 8.78 -9.81 -14.08
CA GLU A 261 9.56 -8.70 -13.57
C GLU A 261 9.03 -7.36 -14.09
N MET A 262 8.99 -6.36 -13.21
CA MET A 262 8.67 -4.98 -13.57
C MET A 262 9.80 -4.06 -13.09
N VAL A 263 10.50 -3.44 -14.04
CA VAL A 263 11.67 -2.60 -13.73
C VAL A 263 11.23 -1.26 -13.16
N GLU A 264 11.80 -0.87 -12.03
CA GLU A 264 11.58 0.41 -11.35
C GLU A 264 12.06 1.62 -12.18
N ALA A 265 11.50 2.78 -11.88
CA ALA A 265 11.99 4.03 -12.48
C ALA A 265 13.42 4.31 -12.06
N ASP A 266 14.20 4.93 -12.95
CA ASP A 266 15.53 5.41 -12.60
C ASP A 266 15.44 6.76 -11.87
N LEU A 267 15.94 6.81 -10.64
CA LEU A 267 16.08 8.04 -9.84
C LEU A 267 16.76 9.18 -10.62
N TYR A 268 17.80 8.86 -11.41
CA TYR A 268 18.54 9.87 -12.17
C TYR A 268 17.79 10.38 -13.40
N SER A 269 16.73 9.69 -13.81
CA SER A 269 15.86 10.07 -14.92
C SER A 269 14.71 10.99 -14.48
N LEU A 270 14.56 11.27 -13.18
CA LEU A 270 13.48 12.10 -12.63
C LEU A 270 13.77 13.62 -12.67
N GLY A 271 15.00 14.02 -13.01
CA GLY A 271 15.37 15.44 -13.10
C GLY A 271 15.53 16.13 -11.73
N LEU A 272 15.83 15.37 -10.68
CA LEU A 272 16.08 15.90 -9.34
C LEU A 272 17.33 16.77 -9.29
N ASP A 273 17.34 17.75 -8.38
CA ASP A 273 18.52 18.58 -8.17
C ASP A 273 19.66 17.81 -7.49
N ARG A 274 20.88 18.34 -7.65
CA ARG A 274 22.11 17.69 -7.16
C ARG A 274 22.16 17.52 -5.65
N ARG A 275 21.47 18.37 -4.88
CA ARG A 275 21.46 18.27 -3.43
C ARG A 275 20.58 17.10 -3.00
N THR A 276 19.36 17.01 -3.52
CA THR A 276 18.45 15.89 -3.24
C THR A 276 19.07 14.55 -3.63
N LEU A 277 19.66 14.46 -4.83
CA LEU A 277 20.37 13.24 -5.25
C LEU A 277 21.48 12.84 -4.28
N LYS A 278 22.28 13.82 -3.82
CA LYS A 278 23.37 13.57 -2.87
C LYS A 278 22.85 13.10 -1.50
N ASP A 279 21.76 13.70 -1.02
CA ASP A 279 21.18 13.34 0.27
C ASP A 279 20.60 11.91 0.24
N ILE A 280 19.97 11.50 -0.87
CA ILE A 280 19.52 10.12 -1.10
C ILE A 280 20.70 9.15 -1.20
N GLU A 281 21.73 9.48 -1.99
CA GLU A 281 22.93 8.63 -2.17
C GLU A 281 23.72 8.44 -0.87
N SER A 282 23.67 9.43 0.02
CA SER A 282 24.36 9.41 1.31
C SER A 282 23.51 8.83 2.44
N GLU A 283 22.30 8.33 2.13
CA GLU A 283 21.31 7.82 3.09
C GLU A 283 20.90 8.87 4.16
N ASN A 284 21.03 10.17 3.85
CA ASN A 284 20.47 11.26 4.66
C ASN A 284 18.95 11.40 4.43
N GLU A 285 18.49 11.00 3.26
CA GLU A 285 17.09 10.82 2.91
C GLU A 285 16.87 9.39 2.41
N ASP A 286 15.68 8.84 2.67
CA ASP A 286 15.31 7.52 2.18
C ASP A 286 15.22 7.52 0.65
N TYR A 287 15.48 6.35 0.06
CA TYR A 287 15.27 6.16 -1.38
C TYR A 287 13.76 6.21 -1.68
N PRO A 288 13.30 7.01 -2.67
CA PRO A 288 11.88 7.13 -2.96
C PRO A 288 11.28 5.81 -3.47
N SER A 289 10.01 5.58 -3.18
CA SER A 289 9.26 4.41 -3.68
C SER A 289 8.95 4.56 -5.17
N LEU A 290 9.89 4.14 -6.01
CA LEU A 290 9.81 4.20 -7.49
C LEU A 290 9.32 2.89 -8.11
N SER A 291 8.59 2.11 -7.32
CA SER A 291 8.07 0.80 -7.70
C SER A 291 6.75 0.94 -8.44
N TYR A 292 6.72 0.44 -9.68
CA TYR A 292 5.49 0.38 -10.45
C TYR A 292 4.52 -0.69 -9.94
N VAL A 293 4.96 -1.60 -9.04
CA VAL A 293 4.06 -2.63 -8.50
C VAL A 293 3.08 -2.10 -7.45
N ASN A 294 3.25 -0.85 -7.04
CA ASN A 294 2.37 -0.14 -6.12
C ASN A 294 1.13 0.45 -6.82
N TRP A 295 0.50 -0.30 -7.72
CA TRP A 295 -0.77 0.04 -8.38
C TRP A 295 -1.97 -0.40 -7.53
N LEU A 296 -3.15 0.14 -7.83
CA LEU A 296 -4.42 -0.32 -7.28
C LEU A 296 -5.29 -0.94 -8.38
N LEU A 297 -5.86 -2.11 -8.12
CA LEU A 297 -6.99 -2.63 -8.91
C LEU A 297 -8.30 -1.99 -8.44
N VAL A 298 -9.13 -1.63 -9.42
CA VAL A 298 -10.50 -1.12 -9.22
C VAL A 298 -11.43 -1.90 -10.13
N ASN A 299 -12.75 -1.81 -9.94
CA ASN A 299 -13.72 -2.47 -10.81
C ASN A 299 -13.49 -2.11 -12.29
N GLY A 300 -13.09 -3.10 -13.09
CA GLY A 300 -12.81 -2.93 -14.53
C GLY A 300 -11.60 -2.06 -14.87
N GLY A 301 -10.75 -1.72 -13.89
CA GLY A 301 -9.64 -0.79 -14.07
C GLY A 301 -8.37 -1.10 -13.29
N VAL A 302 -7.32 -0.35 -13.62
CA VAL A 302 -6.05 -0.32 -12.88
C VAL A 302 -5.61 1.14 -12.75
N ILE A 303 -5.40 1.61 -11.53
CA ILE A 303 -4.82 2.93 -11.26
C ILE A 303 -3.31 2.75 -11.14
N PHE A 304 -2.58 3.24 -12.14
CA PHE A 304 -1.18 2.88 -12.37
C PHE A 304 -0.23 4.07 -12.21
N PRO A 305 0.88 3.94 -11.45
CA PRO A 305 1.76 5.07 -11.18
C PRO A 305 2.63 5.44 -12.41
N GLN A 306 3.01 6.72 -12.47
CA GLN A 306 4.02 7.25 -13.38
C GLN A 306 4.96 8.17 -12.61
N PHE A 307 6.27 8.00 -12.78
CA PHE A 307 7.30 8.69 -11.99
C PHE A 307 8.14 9.67 -12.80
N GLY A 308 8.14 9.60 -14.13
CA GLY A 308 8.72 10.63 -15.03
C GLY A 308 9.93 10.21 -15.80
N ASP A 309 10.43 9.03 -15.46
CA ASP A 309 11.27 8.27 -16.35
C ASP A 309 10.41 7.79 -17.52
N LYS A 310 10.34 8.60 -18.58
CA LYS A 310 9.54 8.31 -19.78
C LYS A 310 9.77 6.92 -20.37
N LYS A 311 10.98 6.37 -20.21
CA LYS A 311 11.32 5.05 -20.75
C LYS A 311 10.79 3.95 -19.85
N ALA A 312 11.06 4.02 -18.55
CA ALA A 312 10.57 3.03 -17.60
C ALA A 312 9.04 3.10 -17.45
N ASP A 313 8.47 4.31 -17.40
CA ASP A 313 7.02 4.58 -17.35
C ASP A 313 6.31 3.87 -18.50
N ALA A 314 6.81 4.04 -19.74
CA ALA A 314 6.23 3.43 -20.93
C ALA A 314 6.40 1.89 -20.95
N ALA A 315 7.54 1.38 -20.48
CA ALA A 315 7.80 -0.06 -20.41
C ALA A 315 6.87 -0.73 -19.38
N ALA A 316 6.76 -0.18 -18.18
CA ALA A 316 5.90 -0.68 -17.12
C ALA A 316 4.42 -0.60 -17.52
N LEU A 317 4.01 0.49 -18.18
CA LEU A 317 2.66 0.65 -18.72
C LEU A 317 2.33 -0.38 -19.82
N SER A 318 3.31 -0.78 -20.64
CA SER A 318 3.12 -1.85 -21.62
C SER A 318 2.86 -3.18 -20.91
N ILE A 319 3.68 -3.50 -19.90
CA ILE A 319 3.55 -4.75 -19.13
C ILE A 319 2.17 -4.82 -18.47
N ILE A 320 1.76 -3.78 -17.73
CA ILE A 320 0.49 -3.83 -16.99
C ILE A 320 -0.73 -3.95 -17.92
N ARG A 321 -0.69 -3.35 -19.12
CA ARG A 321 -1.74 -3.50 -20.14
C ARG A 321 -1.78 -4.91 -20.73
N ASP A 322 -0.64 -5.54 -20.91
CA ASP A 322 -0.56 -6.92 -21.38
C ASP A 322 -1.04 -7.92 -20.33
N LEU A 323 -0.84 -7.61 -19.04
CA LEU A 323 -1.32 -8.40 -17.92
C LEU A 323 -2.84 -8.28 -17.72
N TYR A 324 -3.38 -7.06 -17.82
CA TYR A 324 -4.81 -6.77 -17.63
C TYR A 324 -5.49 -6.30 -18.91
N LYS A 325 -5.67 -7.21 -19.87
CA LYS A 325 -6.24 -6.90 -21.20
C LYS A 325 -7.72 -6.52 -21.17
N ASP A 326 -8.42 -6.92 -20.12
CA ASP A 326 -9.83 -6.69 -19.87
C ASP A 326 -10.09 -5.46 -18.97
N ARG A 327 -9.04 -4.82 -18.46
CA ARG A 327 -9.16 -3.64 -17.59
C ARG A 327 -8.62 -2.39 -18.27
N ARG A 328 -9.28 -1.25 -18.03
CA ARG A 328 -8.80 0.05 -18.48
C ARG A 328 -7.73 0.57 -17.51
N VAL A 329 -6.53 0.80 -18.03
CA VAL A 329 -5.43 1.36 -17.24
C VAL A 329 -5.51 2.88 -17.23
N LYS A 330 -5.69 3.48 -16.06
CA LYS A 330 -5.65 4.92 -15.80
C LYS A 330 -4.34 5.27 -15.11
N THR A 331 -3.48 6.00 -15.80
CA THR A 331 -2.18 6.41 -15.25
C THR A 331 -2.33 7.65 -14.37
N VAL A 332 -1.63 7.68 -13.24
CA VAL A 332 -1.52 8.85 -12.35
C VAL A 332 -0.06 9.19 -12.16
N ARG A 333 0.26 10.47 -12.38
CA ARG A 333 1.58 11.04 -12.11
C ARG A 333 1.74 11.20 -10.60
N LEU A 334 2.79 10.62 -10.03
CA LEU A 334 3.15 10.83 -8.63
C LEU A 334 4.43 11.64 -8.56
N ASP A 335 4.36 12.77 -7.87
CA ASP A 335 5.51 13.68 -7.69
C ASP A 335 6.03 13.62 -6.25
N GLN A 336 5.15 13.52 -5.25
CA GLN A 336 5.48 13.66 -3.84
C GLN A 336 5.36 12.35 -3.05
N LEU A 337 4.32 11.54 -3.30
CA LEU A 337 4.08 10.28 -2.56
C LEU A 337 5.31 9.35 -2.52
N PRO A 338 6.06 9.14 -3.63
CA PRO A 338 7.26 8.31 -3.63
C PRO A 338 8.29 8.75 -2.59
N PHE A 339 8.47 10.06 -2.40
CA PHE A 339 9.41 10.64 -1.44
C PHE A 339 8.90 10.61 0.00
N LEU A 340 7.61 10.32 0.20
CA LEU A 340 7.01 10.06 1.50
C LEU A 340 7.06 8.57 1.87
N GLY A 341 7.52 7.70 0.97
CA GLY A 341 7.76 6.28 1.23
C GLY A 341 6.76 5.31 0.61
N GLY A 342 5.81 5.78 -0.21
CA GLY A 342 4.78 4.92 -0.80
C GLY A 342 4.21 5.44 -2.11
N GLY A 343 3.13 4.82 -2.58
CA GLY A 343 2.48 5.15 -3.85
C GLY A 343 0.97 5.01 -3.79
N ILE A 344 0.36 4.67 -4.93
CA ILE A 344 -1.10 4.55 -5.07
C ILE A 344 -1.63 3.49 -4.10
N HIS A 345 -1.08 2.26 -4.16
CA HIS A 345 -1.56 1.15 -3.35
C HIS A 345 -1.49 1.44 -1.85
N CYS A 346 -0.39 2.05 -1.38
CA CYS A 346 -0.23 2.39 0.03
C CYS A 346 -1.27 3.42 0.52
N SER A 347 -1.79 4.26 -0.38
CA SER A 347 -2.74 5.34 -0.06
C SER A 347 -4.22 4.93 -0.13
N THR A 348 -4.50 3.67 -0.46
CA THR A 348 -5.85 3.18 -0.79
C THR A 348 -6.17 1.89 -0.06
N GLN A 349 -7.44 1.71 0.33
CA GLN A 349 -7.94 0.45 0.87
C GLN A 349 -9.26 0.08 0.22
N GLU A 350 -9.32 -1.06 -0.46
CA GLU A 350 -10.53 -1.62 -1.05
C GLU A 350 -11.50 -2.13 0.00
N VAL A 351 -12.80 -1.87 -0.20
CA VAL A 351 -13.91 -2.51 0.48
C VAL A 351 -14.54 -3.52 -0.49
N PRO A 352 -14.42 -4.83 -0.25
CA PRO A 352 -14.95 -5.84 -1.16
C PRO A 352 -16.49 -5.95 -1.04
N ALA A 353 -17.14 -6.33 -2.15
CA ALA A 353 -18.60 -6.39 -2.30
C ALA A 353 -19.22 -7.78 -2.07
#